data_AF-A0A920E922-F1
#
_entry.id   AF-A0A920E922-F1
#
_cell.length_a   1.000
_cell.length_b   1.000
_cell.length_c   1.000
_cell.angle_alpha   90.00
_cell.angle_beta   90.00
_cell.angle_gamma   90.00
#
_symmetry.space_group_name_H-M   'P 1'
#
loop_
_entity.id
_entity.type
_entity.pdbx_description
1 polymer ?
#
loop_
_entity_poly.entity_id
_entity_poly.type
_entity_poly.pdbx_seq_one_letter_code
_entity_poly.pdbx_strand_id
1 'polypeptide(L)'
;MAAEVARRLGVGIEYVEYKTPGEIADDAGMDAWDIANIGAEPQRAEKIDFTRAYCEIQATYLVPPGSSLKSIEEVDRSGVRIAVSERSAYDLWLSRNIQSAELVRAKGLDASYELFVNEKLDALAGLRPKLMEENEKWQVQPFFPVSSRLSSNRLDAVKTVRRDWHF
;
A
#
# COMPACT_ATOMS: atom_id res chain seq x y z
N MET A 1 -16.25 -10.00 -9.04
CA MET A 1 -16.01 -11.28 -8.33
C MET A 1 -17.21 -11.67 -7.48
N ALA A 2 -17.55 -10.92 -6.44
CA ALA A 2 -18.65 -11.26 -5.51
C ALA A 2 -19.97 -11.58 -6.24
N ALA A 3 -20.35 -10.77 -7.23
CA ALA A 3 -21.54 -11.02 -8.05
C ALA A 3 -21.52 -12.39 -8.77
N GLU A 4 -20.36 -12.85 -9.25
CA GLU A 4 -20.26 -14.16 -9.90
C GLU A 4 -20.33 -15.32 -8.90
N VAL A 5 -19.82 -15.11 -7.67
CA VAL A 5 -19.97 -16.10 -6.58
C VAL A 5 -21.44 -16.24 -6.20
N ALA A 6 -22.13 -15.13 -5.95
CA ALA A 6 -23.56 -15.13 -5.62
C ALA A 6 -24.40 -15.78 -6.73
N ARG A 7 -24.11 -15.45 -8.01
CA ARG A 7 -24.78 -16.05 -9.17
C ARG A 7 -24.60 -17.57 -9.24
N ARG A 8 -23.41 -18.08 -8.95
CA ARG A 8 -23.13 -19.53 -8.96
C ARG A 8 -23.79 -20.27 -7.79
N LEU A 9 -23.95 -19.61 -6.66
CA LEU A 9 -24.60 -20.15 -5.47
C LEU A 9 -26.13 -20.01 -5.52
N GLY A 10 -26.68 -19.20 -6.43
CA GLY A 10 -28.12 -18.96 -6.55
C GLY A 10 -28.68 -18.11 -5.41
N VAL A 11 -27.85 -17.27 -4.79
CA VAL A 11 -28.20 -16.41 -3.65
C VAL A 11 -28.21 -14.93 -4.05
N GLY A 12 -28.84 -14.09 -3.22
CA GLY A 12 -28.76 -12.64 -3.34
C GLY A 12 -27.37 -12.11 -3.00
N ILE A 13 -27.12 -10.83 -3.29
CA ILE A 13 -25.88 -10.15 -2.93
C ILE A 13 -26.18 -8.84 -2.22
N GLU A 14 -25.46 -8.61 -1.12
CA GLU A 14 -25.41 -7.36 -0.38
C GLU A 14 -23.95 -6.91 -0.29
N TYR A 15 -23.70 -5.61 -0.47
CA TYR A 15 -22.36 -5.04 -0.38
C TYR A 15 -22.25 -4.26 0.93
N VAL A 16 -21.34 -4.71 1.80
CA VAL A 16 -20.98 -4.02 3.04
C VAL A 16 -19.68 -3.27 2.82
N GLU A 17 -19.73 -1.94 2.90
CA GLU A 17 -18.60 -1.06 2.61
C GLU A 17 -17.83 -0.70 3.88
N TYR A 18 -16.50 -0.80 3.82
CA TYR A 18 -15.58 -0.45 4.89
C TYR A 18 -14.58 0.59 4.41
N LYS A 19 -14.09 1.43 5.33
CA LYS A 19 -13.10 2.46 4.97
C LYS A 19 -11.70 1.89 4.89
N THR A 20 -11.39 0.86 5.69
CA THR A 20 -10.06 0.26 5.71
C THR A 20 -10.10 -1.26 5.72
N PRO A 21 -9.06 -1.94 5.20
CA PRO A 21 -8.93 -3.39 5.32
C PRO A 21 -8.87 -3.88 6.77
N GLY A 22 -8.41 -3.03 7.69
CA GLY A 22 -8.36 -3.35 9.12
C GLY A 22 -9.75 -3.51 9.73
N GLU A 23 -10.71 -2.69 9.31
CA GLU A 23 -12.10 -2.77 9.78
C GLU A 23 -12.79 -4.03 9.26
N ILE A 24 -12.54 -4.44 8.00
CA ILE A 24 -13.05 -5.71 7.45
C ILE A 24 -12.59 -6.89 8.31
N ALA A 25 -11.32 -6.88 8.73
CA ALA A 25 -10.76 -7.95 9.56
C ALA A 25 -11.24 -7.92 11.01
N ASP A 26 -11.64 -6.77 11.54
CA ASP A 26 -12.19 -6.65 12.90
C ASP A 26 -13.54 -7.35 13.01
N ASP A 27 -14.38 -7.22 11.98
CA ASP A 27 -15.72 -7.81 11.93
C ASP A 27 -15.73 -9.30 11.55
N ALA A 28 -14.56 -9.90 11.30
CA ALA A 28 -14.43 -11.32 11.03
C ALA A 28 -14.97 -12.15 12.22
N GLY A 29 -15.93 -13.04 11.95
CA GLY A 29 -16.60 -13.85 12.97
C GLY A 29 -17.75 -13.14 13.71
N MET A 30 -18.09 -11.90 13.34
CA MET A 30 -19.22 -11.16 13.91
C MET A 30 -20.52 -11.29 13.10
N ASP A 31 -20.55 -12.19 12.09
CA ASP A 31 -21.69 -12.39 11.18
C ASP A 31 -22.06 -11.14 10.36
N ALA A 32 -21.08 -10.24 10.13
CA ALA A 32 -21.27 -8.99 9.38
C ALA A 32 -21.14 -9.17 7.86
N TRP A 33 -20.42 -10.21 7.41
CA TRP A 33 -20.23 -10.55 6.00
C TRP A 33 -19.90 -12.05 5.85
N ASP A 34 -20.30 -12.65 4.72
CA ASP A 34 -19.99 -14.06 4.41
C ASP A 34 -18.64 -14.20 3.66
N ILE A 35 -18.33 -13.25 2.78
CA ILE A 35 -17.13 -13.24 1.94
C ILE A 35 -16.57 -11.83 1.86
N ALA A 36 -15.28 -11.67 2.19
CA ALA A 36 -14.57 -10.39 2.11
C ALA A 36 -13.54 -10.37 0.97
N ASN A 37 -13.43 -9.22 0.28
CA ASN A 37 -12.32 -8.96 -0.64
C ASN A 37 -11.19 -8.25 0.12
N ILE A 38 -10.22 -9.01 0.58
CA ILE A 38 -9.16 -8.52 1.46
C ILE A 38 -7.84 -9.26 1.16
N GLY A 39 -6.71 -8.55 1.31
CA GLY A 39 -5.39 -9.14 1.09
C GLY A 39 -5.11 -10.28 2.07
N ALA A 40 -4.64 -11.42 1.55
CA ALA A 40 -4.19 -12.56 2.34
C ALA A 40 -3.02 -12.16 3.22
N GLU A 41 -3.10 -12.49 4.51
CA GLU A 41 -2.13 -12.03 5.48
C GLU A 41 -2.16 -12.98 6.71
N PRO A 42 -1.01 -13.51 7.18
CA PRO A 42 -0.96 -14.47 8.28
C PRO A 42 -1.70 -14.08 9.56
N GLN A 43 -1.64 -12.82 10.00
CA GLN A 43 -2.36 -12.35 11.19
C GLN A 43 -3.88 -12.38 10.97
N ARG A 44 -4.33 -12.09 9.74
CA ARG A 44 -5.76 -12.21 9.39
C ARG A 44 -6.22 -13.67 9.35
N ALA A 45 -5.33 -14.59 9.00
CA ALA A 45 -5.62 -16.01 8.93
C ALA A 45 -5.94 -16.64 10.30
N GLU A 46 -5.69 -15.93 11.40
CA GLU A 46 -6.14 -16.34 12.74
C GLU A 46 -7.67 -16.31 12.89
N LYS A 47 -8.37 -15.53 12.05
CA LYS A 47 -9.84 -15.36 12.09
C LYS A 47 -10.55 -15.57 10.75
N ILE A 48 -9.80 -15.60 9.64
CA ILE A 48 -10.35 -15.63 8.28
C ILE A 48 -9.72 -16.77 7.49
N ASP A 49 -10.55 -17.66 6.94
CA ASP A 49 -10.09 -18.64 5.96
C ASP A 49 -9.96 -18.00 4.58
N PHE A 50 -8.80 -18.18 3.94
CA PHE A 50 -8.53 -17.64 2.61
C PHE A 50 -8.74 -18.69 1.51
N THR A 51 -9.37 -18.26 0.41
CA THR A 51 -9.41 -19.04 -0.83
C THR A 51 -8.03 -19.09 -1.49
N ARG A 52 -7.89 -19.91 -2.55
CA ARG A 52 -6.73 -19.81 -3.44
C ARG A 52 -6.64 -18.40 -4.03
N ALA A 53 -5.42 -17.85 -4.07
CA ALA A 53 -5.17 -16.57 -4.71
C ALA A 53 -5.70 -16.56 -6.16
N TYR A 54 -6.49 -15.53 -6.46
CA TYR A 54 -7.09 -15.30 -7.78
C TYR A 54 -6.55 -14.03 -8.46
N CYS A 55 -5.81 -13.20 -7.72
CA CYS A 55 -5.18 -11.97 -8.20
C CYS A 55 -3.93 -11.72 -7.36
N GLU A 56 -2.87 -11.26 -8.03
CA GLU A 56 -1.66 -10.78 -7.39
C GLU A 56 -1.65 -9.25 -7.46
N ILE A 57 -1.39 -8.62 -6.32
CA ILE A 57 -1.26 -7.16 -6.22
C ILE A 57 0.15 -6.82 -5.76
N GLN A 58 0.79 -5.92 -6.48
CA GLN A 58 2.17 -5.51 -6.19
C GLN A 58 2.17 -4.35 -5.21
N ALA A 59 2.75 -4.56 -4.04
CA ALA A 59 3.14 -3.49 -3.11
C ALA A 59 4.62 -3.12 -3.31
N THR A 60 4.92 -1.83 -3.32
CA THR A 60 6.29 -1.29 -3.44
C THR A 60 6.40 0.06 -2.73
N TYR A 61 7.47 0.81 -3.01
CA TYR A 61 7.70 2.15 -2.48
C TYR A 61 7.68 3.22 -3.57
N LEU A 62 7.10 4.37 -3.24
CA LEU A 62 7.34 5.66 -3.88
C LEU A 62 8.42 6.39 -3.07
N VAL A 63 9.41 6.98 -3.75
CA VAL A 63 10.48 7.74 -3.08
C VAL A 63 10.54 9.17 -3.59
N PRO A 64 11.03 10.15 -2.80
CA PRO A 64 11.17 11.52 -3.25
C PRO A 64 12.10 11.66 -4.47
N PRO A 65 11.89 12.68 -5.31
CA PRO A 65 12.84 13.02 -6.38
C PRO A 65 14.25 13.23 -5.82
N GLY A 66 15.26 12.66 -6.48
CA GLY A 66 16.65 12.73 -6.03
C GLY A 66 17.02 11.77 -4.89
N SER A 67 16.09 10.91 -4.45
CA SER A 67 16.37 9.92 -3.40
C SER A 67 17.59 9.03 -3.73
N SER A 68 18.40 8.78 -2.70
CA SER A 68 19.55 7.88 -2.75
C SER A 68 19.13 6.41 -2.77
N LEU A 69 17.95 6.06 -2.28
CA LEU A 69 17.42 4.69 -2.24
C LEU A 69 17.21 4.16 -3.65
N LYS A 70 18.10 3.32 -4.19
CA LYS A 70 18.06 2.79 -5.58
C LYS A 70 17.41 1.42 -5.73
N SER A 71 17.24 0.66 -4.65
CA SER A 71 16.56 -0.64 -4.67
C SER A 71 15.74 -0.88 -3.39
N ILE A 72 14.87 -1.88 -3.41
CA ILE A 72 13.97 -2.22 -2.29
C ILE A 72 14.78 -2.61 -1.05
N GLU A 73 15.89 -3.30 -1.26
CA GLU A 73 16.80 -3.80 -0.23
C GLU A 73 17.47 -2.66 0.56
N GLU A 74 17.50 -1.45 -0.01
CA GLU A 74 18.09 -0.29 0.66
C GLU A 74 17.15 0.40 1.64
N VAL A 75 15.86 0.06 1.60
CA VAL A 75 14.83 0.73 2.39
C VAL A 75 14.94 0.36 3.87
N ASP A 76 15.34 -0.87 4.20
CA ASP A 76 15.53 -1.30 5.60
C ASP A 76 16.92 -0.89 6.13
N ARG A 77 17.11 0.41 6.36
CA ARG A 77 18.34 0.97 6.93
C ARG A 77 18.02 1.93 8.06
N SER A 78 18.91 1.98 9.05
CA SER A 78 18.82 2.94 10.14
C SER A 78 18.73 4.38 9.59
N GLY A 79 17.77 5.15 10.09
CA GLY A 79 17.54 6.53 9.69
C GLY A 79 16.64 6.71 8.47
N VAL A 80 16.23 5.63 7.79
CA VAL A 80 15.18 5.67 6.76
C VAL A 80 13.82 5.67 7.44
N ARG A 81 12.93 6.59 7.05
CA ARG A 81 11.55 6.70 7.54
C ARG A 81 10.56 6.36 6.43
N ILE A 82 9.71 5.38 6.68
CA ILE A 82 8.76 4.83 5.70
C ILE A 82 7.34 5.18 6.13
N ALA A 83 6.66 5.98 5.32
CA ALA A 83 5.24 6.27 5.48
C ALA A 83 4.41 5.04 5.07
N VAL A 84 3.40 4.68 5.86
CA VAL A 84 2.51 3.57 5.55
C VAL A 84 1.11 3.75 6.14
N SER A 85 0.08 3.32 5.41
CA SER A 85 -1.27 3.22 5.97
C SER A 85 -1.31 2.07 6.98
N GLU A 86 -1.65 2.38 8.23
CA GLU A 86 -1.75 1.40 9.31
C GLU A 86 -2.74 0.28 8.95
N ARG A 87 -2.45 -0.94 9.42
CA ARG A 87 -3.29 -2.14 9.30
C ARG A 87 -3.60 -2.58 7.86
N SER A 88 -2.92 -1.99 6.88
CA SER A 88 -2.88 -2.49 5.50
C SER A 88 -2.08 -3.79 5.43
N ALA A 89 -2.30 -4.61 4.40
CA ALA A 89 -1.55 -5.87 4.28
C ALA A 89 -0.03 -5.64 4.20
N TYR A 90 0.40 -4.55 3.56
CA TYR A 90 1.81 -4.19 3.48
C TYR A 90 2.34 -3.56 4.78
N ASP A 91 1.54 -2.86 5.60
CA ASP A 91 1.97 -2.49 6.96
C ASP A 91 2.22 -3.73 7.83
N LEU A 92 1.30 -4.68 7.80
CA LEU A 92 1.45 -5.94 8.55
C LEU A 92 2.70 -6.70 8.10
N TRP A 93 2.94 -6.77 6.79
CA TRP A 93 4.16 -7.34 6.24
C TRP A 93 5.41 -6.58 6.69
N LEU A 94 5.44 -5.25 6.54
CA LEU A 94 6.59 -4.40 6.92
C LEU A 94 6.92 -4.55 8.40
N SER A 95 5.90 -4.58 9.25
CA SER A 95 6.06 -4.73 10.70
C SER A 95 6.79 -6.02 11.10
N ARG A 96 6.73 -7.07 10.28
CA ARG A 96 7.45 -8.34 10.51
C ARG A 96 8.82 -8.41 9.85
N ASN A 97 9.10 -7.56 8.86
CA ASN A 97 10.24 -7.74 7.96
C ASN A 97 11.22 -6.56 7.93
N ILE A 98 10.79 -5.37 8.36
CA ILE A 98 11.65 -4.21 8.56
C ILE A 98 12.25 -4.27 9.97
N GLN A 99 13.57 -4.18 10.07
CA GLN A 99 14.29 -4.29 11.34
C GLN A 99 14.95 -2.96 11.76
N SER A 100 15.40 -2.16 10.81
CA SER A 100 16.23 -0.98 11.03
C SER A 100 15.56 0.33 10.63
N ALA A 101 14.71 0.33 9.61
CA ALA A 101 13.97 1.53 9.21
C ALA A 101 12.79 1.81 10.15
N GLU A 102 12.41 3.08 10.24
CA GLU A 102 11.27 3.52 11.04
C GLU A 102 9.98 3.46 10.21
N LEU A 103 8.96 2.77 10.73
CA LEU A 103 7.62 2.77 10.14
C LEU A 103 6.77 3.90 10.74
N VAL A 104 6.54 4.95 9.95
CA VAL A 104 5.69 6.09 10.33
C VAL A 104 4.29 5.86 9.79
N ARG A 105 3.34 5.62 10.68
CA ARG A 105 2.01 5.13 10.35
C ARG A 105 0.97 6.25 10.34
N ALA A 106 0.05 6.18 9.38
CA ALA A 106 -1.12 7.05 9.31
C ALA A 106 -2.40 6.25 9.08
N LYS A 107 -3.55 6.83 9.42
CA LYS A 107 -4.87 6.20 9.26
C LYS A 107 -5.38 6.34 7.84
N GLY A 108 -5.18 5.30 7.03
CA GLY A 108 -5.66 5.23 5.66
C GLY A 108 -4.66 5.74 4.61
N LEU A 109 -5.00 5.50 3.34
CA LEU A 109 -4.10 5.73 2.21
C LEU A 109 -3.74 7.21 2.04
N ASP A 110 -4.75 8.09 2.01
CA ASP A 110 -4.53 9.52 1.74
C ASP A 110 -3.74 10.17 2.88
N ALA A 111 -4.03 9.83 4.14
CA ALA A 111 -3.27 10.31 5.28
C ALA A 111 -1.79 9.85 5.25
N SER A 112 -1.51 8.64 4.78
CA SER A 112 -0.12 8.16 4.63
C SER A 112 0.65 8.90 3.55
N TYR A 113 -0.03 9.33 2.47
CA TYR A 113 0.56 10.19 1.45
C TYR A 113 0.80 11.61 1.98
N GLU A 114 -0.15 12.21 2.68
CA GLU A 114 0.01 13.53 3.30
C GLU A 114 1.17 13.54 4.28
N LEU A 115 1.27 12.52 5.13
CA LEU A 115 2.37 12.32 6.08
C LEU A 115 3.72 12.26 5.35
N PHE A 116 3.81 11.44 4.30
CA PHE A 116 5.01 11.30 3.46
C PHE A 116 5.48 12.63 2.88
N VAL A 117 4.57 13.43 2.33
CA VAL A 117 4.88 14.73 1.70
C VAL A 117 5.23 15.79 2.75
N ASN A 118 4.37 15.95 3.77
CA ASN A 118 4.49 17.04 4.74
C ASN A 118 5.71 16.88 5.65
N GLU A 119 6.02 15.65 6.05
CA GLU A 119 7.18 15.36 6.93
C GLU A 119 8.46 15.02 6.15
N LYS A 120 8.39 15.05 4.81
CA LYS A 120 9.50 14.76 3.91
C LYS A 120 10.14 13.40 4.26
N LEU A 121 9.31 12.37 4.34
CA LEU A 121 9.76 11.02 4.65
C LEU A 121 10.49 10.40 3.43
N ASP A 122 11.25 9.35 3.68
CA ASP A 122 12.20 8.80 2.70
C ASP A 122 11.53 7.85 1.69
N ALA A 123 10.43 7.22 2.09
CA ALA A 123 9.64 6.33 1.25
C ALA A 123 8.15 6.33 1.67
N LEU A 124 7.27 6.08 0.72
CA LEU A 124 5.85 5.76 0.93
C LEU A 124 5.59 4.34 0.45
N ALA A 125 5.18 3.45 1.35
CA ALA A 125 4.78 2.09 1.02
C ALA A 125 3.32 2.04 0.56
N GLY A 126 3.04 1.31 -0.51
CA GLY A 126 1.68 1.15 -1.02
C GLY A 126 1.57 0.26 -2.25
N LEU A 127 0.34 0.09 -2.74
CA LEU A 127 0.08 -0.65 -3.97
C LEU A 127 0.56 0.15 -5.19
N ARG A 128 1.26 -0.52 -6.11
CA ARG A 128 1.84 0.10 -7.30
C ARG A 128 0.86 1.00 -8.08
N PRO A 129 -0.41 0.61 -8.37
CA PRO A 129 -1.35 1.49 -9.08
C PRO A 129 -1.60 2.81 -8.34
N LYS A 130 -1.88 2.75 -7.03
CA LYS A 130 -2.10 3.95 -6.20
C LYS A 130 -0.83 4.79 -6.11
N LEU A 131 0.35 4.18 -5.96
CA LEU A 131 1.62 4.91 -5.94
C LEU A 131 1.91 5.62 -7.27
N MET A 132 1.49 5.06 -8.41
CA MET A 132 1.61 5.72 -9.70
C MET A 132 0.71 6.97 -9.79
N GLU A 133 -0.54 6.87 -9.33
CA GLU A 133 -1.45 8.02 -9.23
C GLU A 133 -0.87 9.13 -8.33
N GLU A 134 -0.35 8.76 -7.15
CA GLU A 134 0.26 9.73 -6.23
C GLU A 134 1.54 10.35 -6.81
N ASN A 135 2.35 9.58 -7.54
CA ASN A 135 3.50 10.11 -8.25
C ASN A 135 3.10 11.14 -9.33
N GLU A 136 2.02 10.88 -10.08
CA GLU A 136 1.50 11.85 -11.06
C GLU A 136 1.06 13.16 -10.38
N LYS A 137 0.34 13.07 -9.25
CA LYS A 137 -0.05 14.27 -8.47
C LYS A 137 1.16 15.04 -7.98
N TRP A 138 2.19 14.35 -7.49
CA TRP A 138 3.40 14.99 -6.99
C TRP A 138 4.15 15.73 -8.09
N GLN A 139 4.17 15.20 -9.31
CA GLN A 139 4.81 15.84 -10.46
C GLN A 139 4.05 17.09 -10.97
N VAL A 140 2.76 17.22 -10.66
CA VAL A 140 1.90 18.32 -11.14
C VAL A 140 1.77 19.46 -10.12
N GLN A 141 2.16 19.25 -8.85
CA GLN A 141 2.13 20.33 -7.86
C GLN A 141 3.15 21.44 -8.23
N PRO A 142 2.73 22.72 -8.27
CA PRO A 142 3.63 23.82 -8.62
C PRO A 142 4.70 23.94 -7.53
N PHE A 143 5.89 23.49 -7.86
CA PHE A 143 7.12 23.77 -7.13
C PHE A 143 7.26 25.30 -7.03
N PHE A 144 7.11 25.89 -5.84
CA PHE A 144 7.52 27.29 -5.64
C PHE A 144 9.06 27.40 -5.79
N PRO A 145 9.56 28.52 -6.32
CA PRO A 145 10.57 28.56 -7.39
C PRO A 145 12.02 28.43 -6.87
N VAL A 146 13.03 28.11 -7.68
CA VAL A 146 13.88 29.11 -8.39
C VAL A 146 14.71 28.44 -9.52
N SER A 147 14.67 29.09 -10.68
CA SER A 147 15.70 29.28 -11.71
C SER A 147 16.42 28.09 -12.37
N SER A 148 15.97 27.86 -13.61
CA SER A 148 16.79 27.75 -14.83
C SER A 148 17.33 26.38 -15.28
N ARG A 149 16.98 26.14 -16.55
CA ARG A 149 17.55 25.24 -17.56
C ARG A 149 17.21 23.76 -17.47
N LEU A 150 16.18 23.45 -18.26
CA LEU A 150 15.90 22.18 -18.93
C LEU A 150 17.15 21.29 -19.10
N SER A 151 17.10 20.10 -18.51
CA SER A 151 17.46 18.90 -19.26
C SER A 151 16.34 17.88 -19.07
N SER A 152 15.79 17.46 -20.21
CA SER A 152 14.84 16.37 -20.32
C SER A 152 15.51 15.09 -19.83
N ASN A 153 15.18 14.62 -18.62
CA ASN A 153 15.25 13.20 -18.28
C ASN A 153 13.99 12.84 -17.48
N ARG A 154 13.10 12.14 -18.19
CA ARG A 154 11.87 11.52 -17.69
C ARG A 154 12.20 10.26 -16.89
N LEU A 155 11.35 10.03 -15.88
CA LEU A 155 11.11 8.79 -15.11
C LEU A 155 12.22 8.39 -14.12
N ASP A 156 11.90 8.42 -12.81
CA ASP A 156 12.41 7.51 -11.77
C ASP A 156 11.86 7.91 -10.39
N ALA A 157 10.61 7.55 -10.07
CA ALA A 157 10.08 7.75 -8.71
C ALA A 157 9.36 6.52 -8.13
N VAL A 158 8.99 5.54 -8.95
CA VAL A 158 8.46 4.25 -8.48
C VAL A 158 9.52 3.20 -8.74
N LYS A 159 10.28 2.84 -7.71
CA LYS A 159 11.21 1.71 -7.80
C LYS A 159 10.39 0.44 -7.65
N THR A 160 10.22 -0.26 -8.77
CA THR A 160 9.59 -1.56 -8.80
C THR A 160 10.69 -2.59 -9.01
N VAL A 161 11.05 -3.33 -7.96
CA VAL A 161 11.65 -4.65 -8.16
C VAL A 161 10.52 -5.63 -7.95
N ARG A 162 10.30 -6.52 -8.92
CA ARG A 162 9.30 -7.58 -8.83
C ARG A 162 9.76 -8.56 -7.76
N ARG A 163 9.35 -8.32 -6.52
CA ARG A 163 9.32 -9.35 -5.49
C ARG A 163 7.88 -9.83 -5.48
N ASP A 164 7.65 -10.99 -6.06
CA ASP A 164 6.37 -11.66 -5.94
C ASP A 164 6.20 -11.93 -4.44
N TRP A 165 5.33 -11.15 -3.78
CA TRP A 165 4.97 -11.36 -2.37
C TRP A 165 4.15 -12.65 -2.32
N HIS A 166 4.82 -13.79 -2.31
CA HIS A 166 4.17 -15.07 -2.12
C HIS A 166 3.78 -15.19 -0.64
N PHE A 167 2.48 -15.10 -0.39
CA PHE A 167 1.83 -15.48 0.87
C PHE A 167 1.62 -16.99 0.91
#